data_AF-A0A429CCG4-F1
#
_entry.id   AF-A0A429CCG4-F1
#
_cell.length_a   1.000
_cell.length_b   1.000
_cell.length_c   1.000
_cell.angle_alpha   90.00
_cell.angle_beta   90.00
_cell.angle_gamma   90.00
#
_symmetry.space_group_name_H-M   'P 1'
#
loop_
_entity.id
_entity.type
_entity.pdbx_description
1 polymer ?
#
loop_
_entity_poly.entity_id
_entity_poly.type
_entity_poly.pdbx_seq_one_letter_code
_entity_poly.pdbx_strand_id
1 'polypeptide(L)'
;MASIDLEECDTLPAGRYRHWRVIARTEETTVLPAWPERDSLLRRSGRDLAVELRRRSDAAGLRCRLFCAESASSWFAAMPPLLNEVSTDTTSPLIGIDVDDEFMGDARGGLGVHDHLLVPSLSLRLALCLQPATEPFVLHDETGPAMAMITWRSHYEGGAYHLPWPRTRGTMLLVSPAAFESLLTWGAGNLLIREVVYGDPSLADGADG
;
A
#
# COMPACT_ATOMS: atom_id res chain seq x y z
N MET A 1 4.64 17.94 0.39
CA MET A 1 3.81 16.85 -0.12
C MET A 1 3.78 16.98 -1.63
N ALA A 2 4.29 15.99 -2.35
CA ALA A 2 4.38 16.01 -3.81
C ALA A 2 3.15 15.30 -4.40
N SER A 3 2.63 15.86 -5.50
CA SER A 3 1.62 15.22 -6.36
C SER A 3 2.34 14.86 -7.65
N ILE A 4 2.31 13.58 -8.01
CA ILE A 4 2.98 13.06 -9.20
C ILE A 4 1.89 12.69 -10.21
N ASP A 5 2.14 12.93 -11.49
CA ASP A 5 1.23 12.49 -12.55
C ASP A 5 1.17 10.96 -12.60
N LEU A 6 -0.03 10.42 -12.83
CA LEU A 6 -0.25 8.97 -12.73
C LEU A 6 0.61 8.17 -13.72
N GLU A 7 0.97 8.76 -14.85
CA GLU A 7 1.82 8.15 -15.88
C GLU A 7 3.26 7.93 -15.41
N GLU A 8 3.70 8.61 -14.35
CA GLU A 8 5.02 8.44 -13.74
C GLU A 8 5.03 7.35 -12.65
N CYS A 9 3.95 6.58 -12.50
CA CYS A 9 3.92 5.37 -11.66
C CYS A 9 5.14 4.48 -11.93
N ASP A 10 5.85 4.13 -10.86
CA ASP A 10 6.93 3.14 -10.93
C ASP A 10 6.44 1.82 -11.55
N THR A 11 7.31 1.15 -12.29
CA THR A 11 7.06 -0.21 -12.80
C THR A 11 7.91 -1.22 -12.08
N LEU A 12 7.36 -2.40 -11.80
CA LEU A 12 8.14 -3.49 -11.24
C LEU A 12 9.16 -4.01 -12.28
N PRO A 13 10.47 -4.00 -11.98
CA PRO A 13 11.50 -4.27 -12.99
C PRO A 13 11.71 -5.77 -13.27
N ALA A 14 11.34 -6.65 -12.34
CA ALA A 14 11.61 -8.08 -12.40
C ALA A 14 10.58 -8.91 -11.62
N GLY A 15 10.65 -10.24 -11.77
CA GLY A 15 9.77 -11.19 -11.09
C GLY A 15 8.47 -11.47 -11.83
N ARG A 16 7.53 -12.15 -11.14
CA ARG A 16 6.25 -12.60 -11.71
C ARG A 16 5.42 -11.46 -12.29
N TYR A 17 5.40 -10.31 -11.63
CA TYR A 17 4.60 -9.14 -11.99
C TYR A 17 5.43 -8.06 -12.71
N ARG A 18 6.46 -8.47 -13.46
CA ARG A 18 7.30 -7.55 -14.23
C ARG A 18 6.43 -6.65 -15.14
N HIS A 19 6.76 -5.37 -15.20
CA HIS A 19 6.06 -4.31 -15.94
C HIS A 19 4.71 -3.86 -15.36
N TRP A 20 4.24 -4.48 -14.27
CA TRP A 20 3.06 -4.00 -13.55
C TRP A 20 3.37 -2.66 -12.88
N ARG A 21 2.36 -1.79 -12.79
CA ARG A 21 2.48 -0.44 -12.23
C ARG A 21 2.26 -0.47 -10.72
N VAL A 22 3.11 0.23 -9.98
CA VAL A 22 2.98 0.43 -8.53
C VAL A 22 1.99 1.57 -8.30
N ILE A 23 0.80 1.23 -7.80
CA ILE A 23 -0.24 2.24 -7.50
C ILE A 23 -0.30 2.61 -6.02
N ALA A 24 0.36 1.82 -5.17
CA ALA A 24 0.49 2.12 -3.76
C ALA A 24 1.72 1.43 -3.17
N ARG A 25 2.30 2.06 -2.15
CA ARG A 25 3.43 1.55 -1.37
C ARG A 25 3.34 2.09 0.04
N THR A 26 3.63 1.25 1.01
CA THR A 26 4.01 1.68 2.36
C THR A 26 5.30 0.96 2.69
N GLU A 27 6.31 1.71 3.10
CA GLU A 27 7.58 1.17 3.54
C GLU A 27 7.98 1.83 4.84
N GLU A 28 8.28 1.01 5.84
CA GLU A 28 8.78 1.46 7.12
C GLU A 28 10.19 0.93 7.33
N THR A 29 11.05 1.79 7.83
CA THR A 29 12.37 1.44 8.34
C THR A 29 12.44 1.82 9.81
N THR A 30 12.74 0.82 10.64
CA THR A 30 13.05 1.00 12.05
C THR A 30 14.54 1.23 12.20
N VAL A 31 14.91 2.29 12.93
CA VAL A 31 16.28 2.63 13.33
C VAL A 31 16.44 2.32 14.81
N LEU A 32 17.55 1.68 15.16
CA LEU A 32 17.85 1.25 16.53
C LEU A 32 18.41 2.49 17.22
N PRO A 33 18.02 2.75 18.46
CA PRO A 33 18.72 3.75 19.26
C PRO A 33 20.20 3.33 19.38
N ALA A 34 21.09 4.31 19.57
CA ALA A 34 22.49 4.04 19.91
C ALA A 34 22.61 3.14 21.17
N TRP A 35 21.59 3.13 22.02
CA TRP A 35 21.52 2.39 23.28
C TRP A 35 20.39 1.33 23.20
N PRO A 36 20.71 0.07 22.86
CA PRO A 36 19.73 -0.96 22.46
C PRO A 36 18.84 -1.50 23.61
N GLU A 37 19.07 -1.10 24.86
CA GLU A 37 18.35 -1.62 26.03
C GLU A 37 16.96 -1.00 26.26
N ARG A 38 16.51 -0.11 25.38
CA ARG A 38 15.18 0.52 25.45
C ARG A 38 14.44 0.44 24.12
N ASP A 39 13.57 -0.56 23.98
CA ASP A 39 12.63 -0.69 22.86
C ASP A 39 11.70 0.54 22.70
N SER A 40 11.49 1.31 23.78
CA SER A 40 10.74 2.57 23.75
C SER A 40 11.42 3.71 22.99
N LEU A 41 12.65 3.50 22.50
CA LEU A 41 13.41 4.46 21.69
C LEU A 41 13.54 4.05 20.22
N LEU A 42 12.81 3.03 19.77
CA LEU A 42 12.78 2.66 18.36
C LEU A 42 12.26 3.83 17.53
N ARG A 43 13.14 4.36 16.68
CA ARG A 43 12.82 5.45 15.76
C ARG A 43 12.34 4.85 14.45
N ARG A 44 11.33 5.48 13.84
CA ARG A 44 10.76 5.01 12.58
C ARG A 44 10.84 6.11 11.55
N SER A 45 11.19 5.74 10.34
CA SER A 45 11.00 6.56 9.15
C SER A 45 10.34 5.72 8.09
N GLY A 46 9.51 6.34 7.27
CA GLY A 46 8.82 5.61 6.23
C GLY A 46 8.41 6.50 5.08
N ARG A 47 7.93 5.82 4.06
CA ARG A 47 7.48 6.41 2.80
C ARG A 47 6.19 5.72 2.42
N ASP A 48 5.14 6.51 2.34
CA ASP A 48 3.85 6.09 1.84
C ASP A 48 3.55 6.75 0.50
N LEU A 49 3.00 5.96 -0.42
CA LEU A 49 2.59 6.36 -1.73
C LEU A 49 1.24 5.70 -2.02
N ALA A 50 0.29 6.45 -2.55
CA ALA A 50 -0.98 5.87 -2.98
C ALA A 50 -1.62 6.67 -4.10
N VAL A 51 -2.30 5.95 -4.99
CA VAL A 51 -3.28 6.54 -5.89
C VAL A 51 -4.52 6.97 -5.10
N GLU A 52 -5.00 8.18 -5.38
CA GLU A 52 -6.25 8.70 -4.85
C GLU A 52 -7.09 9.30 -5.97
N LEU A 53 -8.40 9.28 -5.76
CA LEU A 53 -9.34 10.04 -6.57
C LEU A 53 -9.47 11.43 -5.96
N ARG A 54 -9.25 12.46 -6.76
CA ARG A 54 -9.38 13.86 -6.34
C ARG A 54 -9.93 14.72 -7.46
N ARG A 55 -10.94 15.51 -7.12
CA ARG A 55 -11.41 16.58 -8.00
C ARG A 55 -10.34 17.65 -8.13
N ARG A 56 -10.08 18.13 -9.36
CA ARG A 56 -9.08 19.18 -9.63
C ARG A 56 -9.22 20.45 -8.79
N SER A 57 -10.43 20.79 -8.36
CA SER A 57 -10.71 21.99 -7.55
C SER A 57 -10.60 21.78 -6.03
N ASP A 58 -10.40 20.56 -5.55
CA ASP A 58 -10.44 20.24 -4.12
C ASP A 58 -9.05 20.22 -3.48
N ALA A 59 -8.58 21.42 -3.11
CA ALA A 59 -7.33 21.59 -2.38
C ALA A 59 -7.39 21.06 -0.93
N ALA A 60 -8.59 20.92 -0.35
CA ALA A 60 -8.75 20.39 1.01
C ALA A 60 -8.45 18.89 1.06
N GLY A 61 -8.65 18.17 -0.04
CA GLY A 61 -8.29 16.77 -0.23
C GLY A 61 -6.82 16.43 0.10
N LEU A 62 -5.91 17.39 -0.05
CA LEU A 62 -4.49 17.23 0.33
C LEU A 62 -4.30 16.99 1.84
N ARG A 63 -5.28 17.35 2.67
CA ARG A 63 -5.27 17.11 4.11
C ARG A 63 -5.95 15.80 4.52
N CYS A 64 -6.61 15.11 3.58
CA CYS A 64 -7.20 13.81 3.84
C CYS A 64 -6.11 12.75 4.03
N ARG A 65 -6.44 11.68 4.77
CA ARG A 65 -5.53 10.53 4.94
C ARG A 65 -5.22 9.92 3.57
N LEU A 66 -3.98 9.44 3.42
CA LEU A 66 -3.54 8.76 2.19
C LEU A 66 -4.21 7.39 2.05
N PHE A 67 -4.41 6.70 3.17
CA PHE A 67 -5.11 5.42 3.25
C PHE A 67 -6.40 5.55 4.06
N CYS A 68 -7.45 4.84 3.66
CA CYS A 68 -8.60 4.57 4.53
C CYS A 68 -8.31 3.35 5.44
N ALA A 69 -9.04 3.20 6.54
CA ALA A 69 -8.98 1.97 7.32
C ALA A 69 -9.75 0.86 6.58
N GLU A 70 -9.12 -0.28 6.36
CA GLU A 70 -9.70 -1.44 5.68
C GLU A 70 -9.16 -2.73 6.29
N SER A 71 -9.90 -3.84 6.16
CA SER A 71 -9.42 -5.15 6.62
C SER A 71 -8.78 -5.94 5.48
N ALA A 72 -7.67 -6.61 5.73
CA ALA A 72 -7.02 -7.52 4.80
C ALA A 72 -7.92 -8.69 4.38
N SER A 73 -8.93 -9.02 5.18
CA SER A 73 -9.96 -10.01 4.83
C SER A 73 -10.69 -9.66 3.52
N SER A 74 -10.77 -8.38 3.17
CA SER A 74 -11.36 -7.90 1.91
C SER A 74 -10.71 -8.53 0.67
N TRP A 75 -9.42 -8.89 0.72
CA TRP A 75 -8.74 -9.59 -0.38
C TRP A 75 -9.37 -10.93 -0.76
N PHE A 76 -10.09 -11.56 0.17
CA PHE A 76 -10.66 -12.89 0.00
C PHE A 76 -12.19 -12.86 -0.15
N ALA A 77 -12.81 -11.71 0.11
CA ALA A 77 -14.24 -11.53 -0.02
C ALA A 77 -14.63 -11.30 -1.49
N ALA A 78 -15.61 -12.04 -2.00
CA ALA A 78 -16.18 -11.80 -3.32
C ALA A 78 -16.92 -10.46 -3.37
N MET A 79 -16.89 -9.77 -4.51
CA MET A 79 -17.60 -8.51 -4.66
C MET A 79 -19.12 -8.74 -4.71
N PRO A 80 -19.93 -7.92 -4.03
CA PRO A 80 -21.39 -8.01 -4.13
C PRO A 80 -21.85 -7.74 -5.58
N PRO A 81 -22.73 -8.57 -6.16
CA PRO A 81 -23.16 -8.45 -7.55
C PRO A 81 -24.07 -7.23 -7.86
N LEU A 82 -24.42 -6.43 -6.86
CA LEU A 82 -25.41 -5.34 -6.97
C LEU A 82 -24.80 -3.93 -6.91
N LEU A 83 -23.48 -3.82 -6.75
CA LEU A 83 -22.78 -2.54 -6.75
C LEU A 83 -22.14 -2.38 -8.12
N ASN A 84 -22.68 -1.50 -8.96
CA ASN A 84 -22.21 -1.34 -10.33
C ASN A 84 -21.61 0.04 -10.63
N GLU A 85 -21.80 1.02 -9.75
CA GLU A 85 -21.33 2.38 -10.03
C GLU A 85 -20.71 3.02 -8.78
N VAL A 86 -19.46 3.45 -8.95
CA VAL A 86 -18.74 4.29 -8.02
C VAL A 86 -18.56 5.64 -8.70
N SER A 87 -19.09 6.68 -8.08
CA SER A 87 -18.92 8.03 -8.58
C SER A 87 -17.44 8.42 -8.54
N THR A 88 -16.91 8.91 -9.66
CA THR A 88 -15.57 9.53 -9.74
C THR A 88 -15.57 11.01 -9.36
N ASP A 89 -16.72 11.46 -8.86
CA ASP A 89 -17.04 12.83 -8.53
C ASP A 89 -16.88 13.06 -7.01
N THR A 90 -15.99 12.34 -6.36
CA THR A 90 -15.67 12.53 -4.94
C THR A 90 -14.16 12.51 -4.76
N THR A 91 -13.69 13.19 -3.72
CA THR A 91 -12.30 13.06 -3.30
C THR A 91 -12.24 11.94 -2.28
N SER A 92 -11.51 10.86 -2.57
CA SER A 92 -11.40 9.70 -1.68
C SER A 92 -10.11 8.91 -1.90
N PRO A 93 -9.51 8.36 -0.82
CA PRO A 93 -8.45 7.37 -0.96
C PRO A 93 -9.01 6.13 -1.67
N LEU A 94 -8.24 5.58 -2.62
CA LEU A 94 -8.61 4.34 -3.33
C LEU A 94 -7.97 3.10 -2.69
N ILE A 95 -7.08 3.33 -1.73
CA ILE A 95 -6.27 2.33 -1.06
C ILE A 95 -6.56 2.43 0.43
N GLY A 96 -6.90 1.29 1.01
CA GLY A 96 -6.99 1.10 2.44
C GLY A 96 -5.71 0.51 3.00
N ILE A 97 -5.60 0.59 4.32
CA ILE A 97 -4.54 -0.03 5.10
C ILE A 97 -5.18 -0.81 6.26
N ASP A 98 -4.78 -2.07 6.40
CA ASP A 98 -5.07 -2.86 7.60
C ASP A 98 -3.93 -2.64 8.59
N VAL A 99 -4.31 -2.21 9.79
CA VAL A 99 -3.43 -1.96 10.93
C VAL A 99 -3.80 -2.80 12.15
N ASP A 100 -4.91 -3.54 12.07
CA ASP A 100 -5.46 -4.28 13.22
C ASP A 100 -4.92 -5.72 13.28
N ASP A 101 -4.31 -6.23 12.21
CA ASP A 101 -3.43 -7.43 12.08
C ASP A 101 -3.95 -8.78 12.67
N GLU A 102 -5.11 -8.79 13.34
CA GLU A 102 -5.70 -9.93 14.05
C GLU A 102 -5.99 -11.11 13.11
N PHE A 103 -6.32 -10.82 11.86
CA PHE A 103 -6.65 -11.87 10.90
C PHE A 103 -5.41 -12.58 10.35
N MET A 104 -4.28 -11.87 10.21
CA MET A 104 -3.12 -12.39 9.51
C MET A 104 -2.06 -12.96 10.44
N GLY A 105 -1.96 -12.54 11.70
CA GLY A 105 -0.97 -13.05 12.65
C GLY A 105 -0.93 -14.59 12.76
N ASP A 106 -2.08 -15.24 12.69
CA ASP A 106 -2.24 -16.71 12.83
C ASP A 106 -2.61 -17.44 11.53
N ALA A 107 -2.80 -16.72 10.42
CA ALA A 107 -3.21 -17.34 9.16
C ALA A 107 -2.08 -18.18 8.54
N ARG A 108 -2.43 -19.28 7.85
CA ARG A 108 -1.48 -20.17 7.15
C ARG A 108 -0.58 -19.45 6.13
N GLY A 109 -0.97 -18.26 5.67
CA GLY A 109 -0.20 -17.37 4.78
C GLY A 109 0.27 -16.06 5.44
N GLY A 110 0.15 -15.93 6.76
CA GLY A 110 0.46 -14.72 7.51
C GLY A 110 1.87 -14.63 8.08
N LEU A 111 2.56 -15.77 8.17
CA LEU A 111 3.95 -15.80 8.61
C LEU A 111 4.82 -15.03 7.61
N GLY A 112 5.36 -13.87 8.02
CA GLY A 112 6.20 -13.05 7.14
C GLY A 112 5.52 -11.78 6.62
N VAL A 113 4.25 -11.55 6.94
CA VAL A 113 3.49 -10.41 6.44
C VAL A 113 3.82 -9.14 7.21
N HIS A 114 3.74 -7.98 6.55
CA HIS A 114 3.99 -6.67 7.17
C HIS A 114 2.74 -6.24 7.95
N ASP A 115 2.95 -5.67 9.14
CA ASP A 115 1.91 -5.20 10.06
C ASP A 115 0.99 -4.12 9.44
N HIS A 116 1.42 -3.52 8.33
CA HIS A 116 0.61 -2.63 7.50
C HIS A 116 0.36 -3.25 6.12
N LEU A 117 -0.81 -3.84 5.95
CA LEU A 117 -1.23 -4.42 4.67
C LEU A 117 -2.04 -3.44 3.86
N LEU A 118 -1.69 -3.30 2.58
CA LEU A 118 -2.45 -2.46 1.67
C LEU A 118 -3.65 -3.25 1.13
N VAL A 119 -4.80 -2.62 1.12
CA VAL A 119 -6.07 -3.23 0.72
C VAL A 119 -6.69 -2.37 -0.36
N PRO A 120 -7.06 -2.91 -1.53
CA PRO A 120 -7.80 -2.14 -2.51
C PRO A 120 -9.19 -1.81 -1.93
N SER A 121 -9.53 -0.53 -1.90
CA SER A 121 -10.86 -0.10 -1.45
C SER A 121 -11.96 -0.74 -2.29
N LEU A 122 -13.18 -0.79 -1.75
CA LEU A 122 -14.36 -1.21 -2.51
C LEU A 122 -14.49 -0.44 -3.83
N SER A 123 -14.24 0.88 -3.80
CA SER A 123 -14.27 1.75 -4.97
C SER A 123 -13.33 1.29 -6.08
N LEU A 124 -12.09 1.00 -5.73
CA LEU A 124 -11.07 0.54 -6.67
C LEU A 124 -11.41 -0.85 -7.22
N ARG A 125 -11.93 -1.74 -6.39
CA ARG A 125 -12.34 -3.08 -6.81
C ARG A 125 -13.51 -3.04 -7.79
N LEU A 126 -14.48 -2.15 -7.57
CA LEU A 126 -15.60 -1.94 -8.48
C LEU A 126 -15.14 -1.33 -9.81
N ALA A 127 -14.27 -0.32 -9.76
CA ALA A 127 -13.73 0.34 -10.95
C ALA A 127 -13.03 -0.64 -11.91
N LEU A 128 -12.40 -1.67 -11.36
CA LEU A 128 -11.62 -2.66 -12.10
C LEU A 128 -12.27 -4.05 -12.14
N CYS A 129 -13.53 -4.18 -11.71
CA CYS A 129 -14.27 -5.44 -11.68
C CYS A 129 -13.51 -6.60 -11.00
N LEU A 130 -12.81 -6.31 -9.89
CA LEU A 130 -11.85 -7.22 -9.26
C LEU A 130 -12.50 -8.26 -8.35
N GLN A 131 -12.22 -9.52 -8.63
CA GLN A 131 -12.65 -10.69 -7.85
C GLN A 131 -11.46 -11.40 -7.19
N PRO A 132 -11.65 -11.99 -6.00
CA PRO A 132 -10.61 -12.79 -5.35
C PRO A 132 -10.20 -13.98 -6.21
N ALA A 133 -8.89 -14.22 -6.32
CA ALA A 133 -8.34 -15.42 -6.93
C ALA A 133 -8.13 -16.53 -5.89
N THR A 134 -7.79 -17.74 -6.36
CA THR A 134 -7.32 -18.82 -5.48
C THR A 134 -5.96 -18.53 -4.87
N GLU A 135 -5.15 -17.72 -5.56
CA GLU A 135 -3.86 -17.25 -5.07
C GLU A 135 -4.07 -16.13 -4.04
N PRO A 136 -3.38 -16.18 -2.89
CA PRO A 136 -3.55 -15.17 -1.86
C PRO A 136 -3.04 -13.81 -2.35
N PHE A 137 -3.78 -12.76 -2.01
CA PHE A 137 -3.45 -11.37 -2.35
C PHE A 137 -3.29 -11.09 -3.85
N VAL A 138 -4.04 -11.83 -4.67
CA VAL A 138 -4.19 -11.60 -6.09
C VAL A 138 -5.68 -11.44 -6.38
N LEU A 139 -6.03 -10.39 -7.13
CA LEU A 139 -7.36 -10.18 -7.66
C LEU A 139 -7.33 -10.30 -9.18
N HIS A 140 -8.37 -10.94 -9.71
CA HIS A 140 -8.58 -11.10 -11.14
C HIS A 140 -9.69 -10.17 -11.62
N ASP A 141 -9.54 -9.67 -12.84
CA ASP A 141 -10.68 -9.20 -13.64
C ASP A 141 -11.15 -10.33 -14.59
N GLU A 142 -11.97 -10.00 -15.58
CA GLU A 142 -12.46 -10.96 -16.59
C GLU A 142 -11.35 -11.53 -17.50
N THR A 143 -10.20 -10.87 -17.57
CA THR A 143 -9.06 -11.25 -18.44
C THR A 143 -7.99 -12.05 -17.70
N GLY A 144 -7.98 -12.02 -16.37
CA GLY A 144 -7.03 -12.76 -15.54
C GLY A 144 -6.47 -11.91 -14.39
N PRO A 145 -5.25 -12.19 -13.91
CA PRO A 145 -4.61 -11.42 -12.85
C PRO A 145 -4.52 -9.93 -13.20
N ALA A 146 -5.18 -9.09 -12.41
CA ALA A 146 -5.28 -7.66 -12.64
C ALA A 146 -4.63 -6.83 -11.53
N MET A 147 -4.62 -7.36 -10.30
CA MET A 147 -4.01 -6.70 -9.15
C MET A 147 -3.34 -7.71 -8.24
N ALA A 148 -2.21 -7.33 -7.66
CA ALA A 148 -1.49 -8.14 -6.70
C ALA A 148 -0.86 -7.28 -5.61
N MET A 149 -0.76 -7.84 -4.40
CA MET A 149 0.05 -7.29 -3.33
C MET A 149 1.39 -8.01 -3.24
N ILE A 150 2.46 -7.26 -3.01
CA ILE A 150 3.76 -7.80 -2.63
C ILE A 150 4.14 -7.22 -1.27
N THR A 151 4.61 -8.08 -0.38
CA THR A 151 5.23 -7.70 0.90
C THR A 151 6.71 -8.05 0.88
N TRP A 152 7.56 -7.25 1.51
CA TRP A 152 8.98 -7.56 1.67
C TRP A 152 9.49 -7.23 3.06
N ARG A 153 10.62 -7.86 3.39
CA ARG A 153 11.40 -7.67 4.61
C ARG A 153 12.87 -7.70 4.23
N SER A 154 13.64 -6.72 4.66
CA SER A 154 15.07 -6.63 4.39
C SER A 154 15.82 -6.03 5.58
N HIS A 155 17.15 -6.00 5.50
CA HIS A 155 18.04 -5.50 6.54
C HIS A 155 17.77 -6.21 7.88
N TYR A 156 18.05 -7.51 7.97
CA TYR A 156 17.84 -8.26 9.21
C TYR A 156 18.98 -8.02 10.21
N GLU A 157 18.63 -7.85 11.48
CA GLU A 157 19.57 -7.72 12.59
C GLU A 157 19.27 -8.77 13.68
N GLY A 158 20.29 -9.30 14.34
CA GLY A 158 20.12 -10.30 15.40
C GLY A 158 19.69 -9.64 16.71
N GLY A 159 18.53 -10.04 17.25
CA GLY A 159 18.08 -9.58 18.57
C GLY A 159 18.81 -10.26 19.75
N ALA A 160 18.41 -9.92 20.98
CA ALA A 160 18.97 -10.51 22.21
C ALA A 160 18.86 -12.05 22.30
N TYR A 161 17.92 -12.64 21.56
CA TYR A 161 17.72 -14.08 21.42
C TYR A 161 18.35 -14.66 20.15
N HIS A 162 19.22 -13.90 19.47
CA HIS A 162 19.81 -14.23 18.16
C HIS A 162 18.80 -14.49 17.04
N LEU A 163 17.54 -14.07 17.23
CA LEU A 163 16.52 -14.16 16.19
C LEU A 163 16.66 -12.97 15.23
N PRO A 164 16.68 -13.20 13.91
CA PRO A 164 16.79 -12.13 12.92
C PRO A 164 15.49 -11.32 12.87
N TRP A 165 15.58 -10.01 13.13
CA TRP A 165 14.47 -9.06 13.05
C TRP A 165 14.65 -8.12 11.84
N PRO A 166 13.67 -7.99 10.93
CA PRO A 166 13.79 -7.13 9.77
C PRO A 166 13.63 -5.66 10.14
N ARG A 167 14.54 -4.83 9.63
CA ARG A 167 14.61 -3.40 9.91
C ARG A 167 13.86 -2.57 8.89
N THR A 168 13.82 -3.04 7.64
CA THR A 168 12.98 -2.46 6.61
C THR A 168 11.93 -3.47 6.22
N ARG A 169 10.69 -3.00 6.13
CA ARG A 169 9.55 -3.80 5.73
C ARG A 169 8.65 -2.94 4.88
N GLY A 170 7.86 -3.56 4.03
CA GLY A 170 6.85 -2.82 3.33
C GLY A 170 5.91 -3.70 2.54
N THR A 171 4.91 -3.01 2.01
CA THR A 171 3.85 -3.57 1.20
C THR A 171 3.66 -2.67 -0.01
N MET A 172 3.39 -3.25 -1.17
CA MET A 172 3.03 -2.51 -2.37
C MET A 172 1.88 -3.17 -3.09
N LEU A 173 1.07 -2.34 -3.75
CA LEU A 173 0.02 -2.78 -4.66
C LEU A 173 0.40 -2.52 -6.09
N LEU A 174 0.27 -3.58 -6.88
CA LEU A 174 0.57 -3.61 -8.29
C LEU A 174 -0.69 -3.80 -9.08
N VAL A 175 -0.77 -3.13 -10.23
CA VAL A 175 -1.84 -3.31 -11.21
C VAL A 175 -1.24 -3.72 -12.55
N SER A 176 -1.87 -4.67 -13.22
CA SER A 176 -1.46 -5.11 -14.55
C SER A 176 -1.55 -3.95 -15.55
N PRO A 177 -0.77 -3.96 -16.65
CA PRO A 177 -0.85 -2.87 -17.63
C PRO A 177 -2.26 -2.64 -18.16
N ALA A 178 -3.03 -3.70 -18.47
CA ALA A 178 -4.39 -3.58 -18.97
C ALA A 178 -5.35 -2.98 -17.93
N ALA A 179 -5.26 -3.43 -16.67
CA ALA A 179 -6.08 -2.90 -15.59
C ALA A 179 -5.70 -1.45 -15.23
N PHE A 180 -4.44 -1.06 -15.45
CA PHE A 180 -4.00 0.32 -15.25
C PHE A 180 -4.60 1.28 -16.30
N GLU A 181 -4.67 0.86 -17.56
CA GLU A 181 -5.38 1.63 -18.61
C GLU A 181 -6.89 1.76 -18.31
N SER A 182 -7.51 0.68 -17.82
CA SER A 182 -8.90 0.72 -17.35
C SER A 182 -9.07 1.69 -16.18
N LEU A 183 -8.11 1.72 -15.25
CA LEU A 183 -8.12 2.64 -14.11
C LEU A 183 -8.03 4.10 -14.59
N LEU A 184 -7.10 4.41 -15.49
CA LEU A 184 -6.95 5.74 -16.10
C LEU A 184 -8.24 6.20 -16.78
N THR A 185 -8.86 5.29 -17.54
CA THR A 185 -10.12 5.55 -18.25
C THR A 185 -11.25 5.82 -17.26
N TRP A 186 -11.40 4.99 -16.23
CA TRP A 186 -12.40 5.17 -15.18
C TRP A 186 -12.23 6.52 -14.47
N GLY A 187 -11.01 6.85 -14.08
CA GLY A 187 -10.69 8.04 -13.31
C GLY A 187 -10.84 9.37 -14.06
N ALA A 188 -10.90 9.37 -15.40
CA ALA A 188 -11.15 10.54 -16.24
C ALA A 188 -10.30 11.78 -15.89
N GLY A 189 -9.04 11.59 -15.49
CA GLY A 189 -8.11 12.68 -15.12
C GLY A 189 -8.27 13.24 -13.69
N ASN A 190 -9.07 12.59 -12.85
CA ASN A 190 -9.18 12.86 -11.40
C ASN A 190 -8.28 11.95 -10.56
N LEU A 191 -7.48 11.08 -11.18
CA LEU A 191 -6.53 10.25 -10.45
C LEU A 191 -5.21 10.99 -10.28
N LEU A 192 -4.61 10.86 -9.11
CA LEU A 192 -3.25 11.30 -8.84
C LEU A 192 -2.54 10.33 -7.92
N ILE A 193 -1.21 10.40 -7.93
CA ILE A 193 -0.39 9.76 -6.90
C ILE A 193 0.02 10.81 -5.89
N ARG A 194 -0.18 10.49 -4.63
CA ARG A 194 0.33 11.28 -3.52
C ARG A 194 1.39 10.49 -2.78
N GLU A 195 2.46 11.20 -2.44
CA GLU A 195 3.57 10.68 -1.65
C GLU A 195 3.74 11.46 -0.35
N VAL A 196 3.94 10.71 0.74
CA VAL A 196 4.21 11.21 2.08
C VAL A 196 5.45 10.50 2.62
N VAL A 197 6.47 11.28 2.96
CA VAL A 197 7.64 10.80 3.69
C VAL A 197 7.51 11.27 5.13
N TYR A 198 7.72 10.36 6.08
CA TYR A 198 7.65 10.63 7.50
C TYR A 198 8.87 10.06 8.22
N GLY A 199 9.17 10.64 9.37
CA GLY A 199 10.27 10.22 10.22
C GLY A 199 10.09 10.75 11.62
N ASP A 200 10.57 10.00 12.60
CA ASP A 200 10.74 10.53 13.94
C ASP A 200 11.64 11.77 13.86
N PRO A 201 11.22 12.92 14.40
CA PRO A 201 12.01 14.15 14.36
C PRO A 201 13.45 13.97 14.85
N SER A 202 13.68 13.06 15.79
CA SER A 202 15.04 12.80 16.30
C SER A 202 15.98 12.16 15.27
N LEU A 203 15.49 11.72 14.10
CA LEU A 203 16.31 11.22 13.01
C LEU A 203 16.86 12.34 12.12
N ALA A 204 16.29 13.55 12.20
CA ALA A 204 16.78 14.70 11.44
C ALA A 204 18.04 15.33 12.07
N ASP A 205 18.21 15.18 13.39
CA ASP A 205 19.35 15.70 14.15
C ASP A 205 20.54 14.73 14.11
N GLY A 206 21.12 14.58 12.92
CA GLY A 206 22.39 13.88 12.73
C GLY A 206 23.54 14.85 12.52
N ALA A 207 23.87 15.72 13.49
CA ALA A 207 25.05 16.58 13.36
C ALA A 207 25.65 17.18 14.66
N ASP A 208 25.35 16.72 15.87
CA ASP A 208 26.13 17.14 17.05
C ASP A 208 26.28 15.98 18.05
N GLY A 209 27.48 15.39 18.06
CA GLY A 209 27.92 14.33 18.97
C GLY A 209 29.34 13.88 18.64
#